data_AF-A0A3S1MFX6-F1
#
_entry.id   AF-A0A3S1MFX6-F1
#
_cell.length_a   1.000
_cell.length_b   1.000
_cell.length_c   1.000
_cell.angle_alpha   90.00
_cell.angle_beta   90.00
_cell.angle_gamma   90.00
#
_symmetry.space_group_name_H-M   'P 1'
#
loop_
_entity.id
_entity.type
_entity.pdbx_description
1 polymer ?
#
loop_
_entity_poly.entity_id
_entity_poly.type
_entity_poly.pdbx_seq_one_letter_code
_entity_poly.pdbx_strand_id
1 'polypeptide(L)'
;MSNLQQRVISAIVMAAATLTLTWLGGLPFRLFCATMAALIFYEWTRMSRPGNGSTLGFLPEALIAVFIVALVAGLPALWLLLLVAALTAVGAVAARLRGAAQWEASGLAYASLSGFSLAYLRDDNHSGLIAI
;
A
#
# COMPACT_ATOMS: atom_id res chain seq x y z
N MET A 1 20.26 13.60 23.21
CA MET A 1 19.90 12.23 22.79
C MET A 1 20.92 11.78 21.78
N SER A 2 21.58 10.63 21.98
CA SER A 2 22.51 10.08 20.97
C SER A 2 21.74 9.46 19.80
N ASN A 3 22.36 9.37 18.62
CA ASN A 3 21.75 8.78 17.41
C ASN A 3 21.25 7.34 17.65
N LEU A 4 22.02 6.55 18.42
CA LEU A 4 21.64 5.19 18.81
C LEU A 4 20.40 5.18 19.70
N GLN A 5 20.34 6.06 20.70
CA GLN A 5 19.17 6.15 21.58
C GLN A 5 17.89 6.49 20.78
N GLN A 6 17.98 7.44 19.85
CA GLN A 6 16.83 7.82 19.02
C GLN A 6 16.34 6.67 18.13
N ARG A 7 17.27 5.93 17.50
CA ARG A 7 16.93 4.76 16.67
C ARG A 7 16.24 3.66 17.48
N VAL A 8 16.76 3.37 18.68
CA VAL A 8 16.19 2.35 19.58
C VAL A 8 14.78 2.76 20.03
N ILE A 9 14.61 4.00 20.48
CA ILE A 9 13.30 4.49 20.93
C ILE A 9 12.28 4.45 19.79
N SER A 10 12.66 4.93 18.59
CA SER A 10 11.77 4.89 17.42
C SER A 10 11.38 3.46 17.04
N ALA A 11 12.33 2.53 17.04
CA ALA A 11 12.04 1.13 16.75
C ALA A 11 11.06 0.52 17.75
N ILE A 12 11.23 0.78 19.05
CA ILE A 12 10.33 0.30 20.11
C ILE A 12 8.92 0.85 19.91
N VAL A 13 8.79 2.15 19.65
CA VAL A 13 7.49 2.80 19.43
C VAL A 13 6.79 2.21 18.21
N MET A 14 7.51 2.05 17.09
CA MET A 14 6.96 1.46 15.86
C MET A 14 6.55 0.00 16.07
N ALA A 15 7.36 -0.78 16.78
CA ALA A 15 7.05 -2.18 17.10
C ALA A 15 5.79 -2.27 17.97
N ALA A 16 5.71 -1.50 19.06
CA ALA A 16 4.56 -1.50 19.97
C ALA A 16 3.27 -1.07 19.25
N ALA A 17 3.32 -0.02 18.43
CA ALA A 17 2.18 0.45 17.65
C ALA A 17 1.70 -0.62 16.66
N THR A 18 2.62 -1.24 15.93
CA THR A 18 2.29 -2.28 14.94
C THR A 18 1.70 -3.51 15.63
N LEU A 19 2.30 -4.00 16.72
CA LEU A 19 1.77 -5.13 17.48
C LEU A 19 0.36 -4.87 17.99
N THR A 20 0.11 -3.68 18.54
CA THR A 20 -1.20 -3.31 19.07
C THR A 20 -2.27 -3.32 17.97
N LEU A 21 -1.96 -2.76 16.80
CA LEU A 21 -2.87 -2.77 15.65
C LEU A 21 -3.12 -4.18 15.12
N THR A 22 -2.09 -5.02 15.08
CA THR A 22 -2.21 -6.44 14.71
C THR A 22 -3.12 -7.19 15.69
N TRP A 23 -2.99 -6.92 16.99
CA TRP A 23 -3.82 -7.56 18.01
C TRP A 23 -5.29 -7.15 17.91
N LEU A 24 -5.56 -5.86 17.69
CA LEU A 24 -6.91 -5.34 17.49
C LEU A 24 -7.60 -5.93 16.24
N GLY A 25 -6.84 -6.17 15.16
CA GLY A 25 -7.38 -6.71 13.90
C GLY A 25 -8.39 -5.78 13.23
N GLY A 26 -9.21 -6.34 12.33
CA GLY A 26 -10.36 -5.64 11.74
C GLY A 26 -10.05 -4.31 11.07
N LEU A 27 -10.92 -3.31 11.28
CA LEU A 27 -10.81 -1.99 10.67
C LEU A 27 -9.51 -1.24 11.05
N PRO A 28 -9.07 -1.18 12.33
CA PRO A 28 -7.79 -0.54 12.69
C PRO A 28 -6.59 -1.10 11.92
N PHE A 29 -6.49 -2.43 11.80
CA PHE A 29 -5.41 -3.08 11.07
C PHE A 29 -5.49 -2.81 9.57
N ARG A 30 -6.70 -2.76 9.01
CA ARG A 30 -6.92 -2.47 7.58
C ARG A 30 -6.60 -1.02 7.22
N LEU A 31 -6.88 -0.08 8.13
CA LEU A 31 -6.41 1.31 8.02
C LEU A 31 -4.88 1.41 8.05
N PHE A 32 -4.22 0.62 8.91
CA PHE A 32 -2.76 0.52 8.93
C PHE A 32 -2.20 0.01 7.60
N CYS A 33 -2.77 -1.07 7.05
CA CYS A 33 -2.37 -1.61 5.75
C CYS A 33 -2.58 -0.60 4.62
N ALA A 34 -3.72 0.11 4.62
CA ALA A 34 -4.02 1.17 3.66
C ALA A 34 -3.02 2.33 3.77
N THR A 35 -2.66 2.72 4.99
CA THR A 35 -1.66 3.76 5.24
C THR A 35 -0.30 3.36 4.70
N MET A 36 0.13 2.11 4.91
CA MET A 36 1.38 1.61 4.36
C MET A 36 1.38 1.58 2.83
N ALA A 37 0.29 1.13 2.20
CA ALA A 37 0.15 1.17 0.74
C ALA A 37 0.27 2.62 0.20
N ALA A 38 -0.40 3.58 0.86
CA ALA A 38 -0.34 4.99 0.49
C ALA A 38 1.08 5.57 0.64
N LEU A 39 1.78 5.28 1.74
CA LEU A 39 3.14 5.74 1.98
C LEU A 39 4.13 5.16 0.96
N ILE A 40 4.05 3.87 0.67
CA ILE A 40 4.90 3.22 -0.34
C ILE A 40 4.68 3.88 -1.71
N PHE A 41 3.41 4.11 -2.08
CA PHE A 41 3.09 4.77 -3.34
C PHE A 41 3.59 6.23 -3.39
N TYR A 42 3.43 6.96 -2.29
CA TYR A 42 3.93 8.33 -2.18
C TYR A 42 5.44 8.41 -2.35
N GLU A 43 6.20 7.56 -1.66
CA GLU A 43 7.66 7.51 -1.80
C GLU A 43 8.07 7.10 -3.22
N TRP A 44 7.41 6.10 -3.79
CA TRP A 44 7.68 5.66 -5.16
C TRP A 44 7.47 6.77 -6.19
N THR A 45 6.34 7.49 -6.11
CA THR A 45 6.04 8.58 -7.05
C THR A 45 7.04 9.72 -6.94
N ARG A 46 7.56 10.02 -5.75
CA ARG A 46 8.63 11.02 -5.57
C ARG A 46 9.97 10.61 -6.16
N MET A 47 10.30 9.31 -6.14
CA MET A 47 11.53 8.79 -6.74
C MET A 47 11.44 8.65 -8.25
N SER A 48 10.26 8.29 -8.77
CA SER A 48 10.08 7.91 -10.19
C SER A 48 9.65 9.06 -11.09
N ARG A 49 9.04 10.12 -10.56
CA ARG A 49 8.59 11.26 -11.37
C ARG A 49 9.71 12.29 -11.56
N PRO A 50 10.01 12.70 -12.80
CA PRO A 50 10.91 13.83 -13.03
C PRO A 50 10.29 15.12 -12.47
N GLY A 51 11.12 16.12 -12.16
CA GLY A 51 10.70 17.38 -11.52
C GLY A 51 9.64 18.20 -12.27
N ASN A 52 9.32 17.84 -13.53
CA ASN A 52 8.25 18.43 -14.34
C ASN A 52 6.87 17.77 -14.14
N GLY A 53 6.74 16.79 -13.24
CA GLY A 53 5.46 16.17 -12.88
C GLY A 53 5.16 14.83 -13.57
N SER A 54 3.99 14.26 -13.28
CA SER A 54 3.54 12.98 -13.85
C SER A 54 3.06 13.14 -15.29
N THR A 55 3.56 12.29 -16.19
CA THR A 55 3.04 12.16 -17.56
C THR A 55 1.63 11.54 -17.62
N LEU A 56 1.20 10.81 -16.59
CA LEU A 56 -0.17 10.31 -16.45
C LEU A 56 -1.09 11.27 -15.66
N GLY A 57 -0.57 12.36 -15.12
CA GLY A 57 -1.33 13.29 -14.28
C GLY A 57 -1.81 12.64 -12.98
N PHE A 58 -3.11 12.75 -12.69
CA PHE A 58 -3.75 12.26 -11.45
C PHE A 58 -4.27 10.81 -11.55
N LEU A 59 -4.07 10.13 -12.69
CA LEU A 59 -4.62 8.79 -12.89
C LEU A 59 -4.08 7.76 -11.87
N PRO A 60 -2.77 7.66 -11.62
CA PRO A 60 -2.22 6.72 -10.64
C PRO A 60 -2.74 6.94 -9.21
N GLU A 61 -2.93 8.20 -8.81
CA GLU A 61 -3.49 8.62 -7.53
C GLU A 61 -4.94 8.17 -7.38
N ALA A 62 -5.75 8.32 -8.44
CA ALA A 62 -7.11 7.83 -8.45
C ALA A 62 -7.16 6.29 -8.32
N LEU A 63 -6.29 5.58 -9.04
CA LEU A 63 -6.23 4.11 -8.98
C LEU A 63 -5.84 3.59 -7.60
N ILE A 64 -4.80 4.17 -6.96
CA ILE A 64 -4.42 3.76 -5.60
C ILE A 64 -5.51 4.12 -4.58
N ALA A 65 -6.20 5.24 -4.75
CA ALA A 65 -7.31 5.62 -3.87
C ALA A 65 -8.47 4.61 -3.95
N VAL A 66 -8.81 4.13 -5.15
CA VAL A 66 -9.80 3.06 -5.34
C VAL A 66 -9.37 1.78 -4.59
N PHE A 67 -8.11 1.38 -4.71
CA PHE A 67 -7.57 0.24 -3.97
C PHE A 67 -7.68 0.44 -2.45
N ILE A 68 -7.29 1.61 -1.95
CA ILE A 68 -7.36 1.95 -0.51
C ILE A 68 -8.79 1.87 0.00
N VAL A 69 -9.75 2.46 -0.72
CA VAL A 69 -11.17 2.41 -0.33
C VAL A 69 -11.67 0.97 -0.30
N ALA A 70 -11.34 0.17 -1.32
CA ALA A 70 -11.69 -1.25 -1.35
C ALA A 70 -11.09 -2.04 -0.19
N LEU A 71 -9.82 -1.79 0.14
CA LEU A 71 -9.10 -2.42 1.25
C LEU A 71 -9.71 -2.05 2.61
N VAL A 72 -10.15 -0.80 2.78
CA VAL A 72 -10.82 -0.28 3.99
C VAL A 72 -12.31 -0.62 4.05
N ALA A 73 -12.95 -0.94 2.92
CA ALA A 73 -14.31 -1.50 2.88
C ALA A 73 -14.36 -2.99 3.25
N GLY A 74 -13.31 -3.75 2.91
CA GLY A 74 -13.14 -5.12 3.40
C GLY A 74 -13.62 -6.13 2.41
N LEU A 75 -13.38 -5.81 1.15
CA LEU A 75 -13.68 -6.73 0.07
C LEU A 75 -12.89 -8.04 0.29
N PRO A 76 -13.47 -9.18 -0.10
CA PRO A 76 -12.79 -10.46 0.05
C PRO A 76 -11.45 -10.47 -0.68
N ALA A 77 -10.49 -11.23 -0.16
CA ALA A 77 -9.12 -11.25 -0.66
C ALA A 77 -9.01 -11.49 -2.17
N LEU A 78 -9.80 -12.42 -2.72
CA LEU A 78 -9.83 -12.69 -4.16
C LEU A 78 -10.24 -11.44 -4.96
N TRP A 79 -11.25 -10.70 -4.49
CA TRP A 79 -11.70 -9.48 -5.16
C TRP A 79 -10.67 -8.36 -5.07
N LEU A 80 -9.98 -8.22 -3.94
CA LEU A 80 -8.87 -7.27 -3.80
C LEU A 80 -7.72 -7.62 -4.73
N LEU A 81 -7.36 -8.90 -4.84
CA LEU A 81 -6.29 -9.35 -5.74
C LEU A 81 -6.63 -9.08 -7.21
N LEU A 82 -7.87 -9.40 -7.62
CA LEU A 82 -8.37 -9.08 -8.96
C LEU A 82 -8.41 -7.58 -9.22
N LEU A 83 -8.79 -6.78 -8.21
CA LEU A 83 -8.77 -5.32 -8.30
C LEU A 83 -7.34 -4.81 -8.50
N VAL A 84 -6.36 -5.30 -7.74
CA VAL A 84 -4.93 -4.96 -7.93
C VAL A 84 -4.49 -5.28 -9.35
N ALA A 85 -4.80 -6.49 -9.85
CA ALA A 85 -4.48 -6.87 -11.23
C ALA A 85 -5.15 -5.94 -12.28
N ALA A 86 -6.41 -5.57 -12.07
CA ALA A 86 -7.13 -4.70 -12.98
C ALA A 86 -6.57 -3.25 -12.96
N LEU A 87 -6.35 -2.67 -11.78
CA LEU A 87 -5.82 -1.31 -11.63
C LEU A 87 -4.40 -1.20 -12.21
N THR A 88 -3.56 -2.21 -12.00
CA THR A 88 -2.20 -2.25 -12.55
C THR A 88 -2.20 -2.39 -14.07
N ALA A 89 -3.09 -3.23 -14.62
CA ALA A 89 -3.28 -3.32 -16.07
C ALA A 89 -3.74 -1.99 -16.68
N VAL A 90 -4.71 -1.31 -16.06
CA VAL A 90 -5.19 0.01 -16.49
C VAL A 90 -4.04 1.04 -16.46
N GLY A 91 -3.28 1.09 -15.37
CA GLY A 91 -2.11 1.98 -15.24
C GLY A 91 -1.05 1.71 -16.31
N ALA A 92 -0.74 0.42 -16.56
CA ALA A 92 0.24 0.01 -17.56
C ALA A 92 -0.20 0.34 -19.00
N VAL A 93 -1.48 0.12 -19.32
CA VAL A 93 -2.06 0.48 -20.64
C VAL A 93 -2.07 1.98 -20.82
N ALA A 94 -2.52 2.75 -19.81
CA ALA A 94 -2.52 4.21 -19.87
C ALA A 94 -1.10 4.79 -20.06
N ALA A 95 -0.10 4.22 -19.39
CA ALA A 95 1.29 4.61 -19.56
C ALA A 95 1.79 4.33 -20.99
N ARG A 96 1.47 3.16 -21.55
CA ARG A 96 1.82 2.83 -22.95
C ARG A 96 1.17 3.78 -23.95
N LEU A 97 -0.12 4.07 -23.79
CA LEU A 97 -0.86 4.95 -24.70
C LEU A 97 -0.34 6.40 -24.67
N ARG A 98 0.15 6.86 -23.51
CA ARG A 98 0.69 8.21 -23.33
C ARG A 98 2.20 8.31 -23.57
N GLY A 99 2.85 7.22 -23.98
CA GLY A 99 4.32 7.16 -24.13
C GLY A 99 5.08 7.44 -22.84
N ALA A 100 4.43 7.25 -21.69
CA ALA A 100 4.98 7.52 -20.38
C ALA A 100 5.82 6.35 -19.88
N ALA A 101 6.76 6.64 -18.99
CA ALA A 101 7.58 5.60 -18.40
C ALA A 101 6.72 4.66 -17.54
N GLN A 102 6.90 3.34 -17.71
CA GLN A 102 6.10 2.32 -17.01
C GLN A 102 6.37 2.24 -15.50
N TRP A 103 7.32 3.02 -14.98
CA TRP A 103 7.67 3.06 -13.56
C TRP A 103 6.49 3.38 -12.65
N GLU A 104 5.53 4.20 -13.09
CA GLU A 104 4.34 4.51 -12.28
C GLU A 104 3.41 3.31 -12.12
N ALA A 105 3.24 2.50 -13.17
CA ALA A 105 2.41 1.29 -13.11
C ALA A 105 3.04 0.23 -12.21
N SER A 106 4.37 0.07 -12.27
CA SER A 106 5.11 -0.82 -11.37
C SER A 106 5.01 -0.38 -9.91
N GLY A 107 5.07 0.94 -9.65
CA GLY A 107 4.88 1.51 -8.31
C GLY A 107 3.49 1.26 -7.74
N LEU A 108 2.46 1.45 -8.57
CA LEU A 108 1.08 1.13 -8.20
C LEU A 108 0.93 -0.36 -7.85
N ALA A 109 1.49 -1.25 -8.67
CA ALA A 109 1.47 -2.69 -8.41
C ALA A 109 2.18 -3.02 -7.10
N TYR A 110 3.38 -2.50 -6.90
CA TYR A 110 4.18 -2.75 -5.71
C TYR A 110 3.49 -2.26 -4.43
N ALA A 111 2.98 -1.03 -4.43
CA ALA A 111 2.31 -0.43 -3.27
C ALA A 111 1.03 -1.18 -2.89
N SER A 112 0.18 -1.46 -3.89
CA SER A 112 -1.10 -2.14 -3.66
C SER A 112 -0.90 -3.60 -3.24
N LEU A 113 0.03 -4.33 -3.85
CA LEU A 113 0.34 -5.71 -3.47
C LEU A 113 0.93 -5.79 -2.05
N SER A 114 1.74 -4.81 -1.65
CA SER A 114 2.30 -4.76 -0.28
C SER A 114 1.21 -4.57 0.77
N GLY A 115 0.30 -3.61 0.57
CA GLY A 115 -0.84 -3.41 1.48
C GLY A 115 -1.81 -4.59 1.49
N PHE A 116 -2.05 -5.19 0.33
CA PHE A 116 -2.87 -6.40 0.19
C PHE A 116 -2.27 -7.57 0.97
N SER A 117 -0.96 -7.83 0.84
CA SER A 117 -0.28 -8.93 1.52
C SER A 117 -0.45 -8.86 3.04
N LEU A 118 -0.27 -7.66 3.63
CA LEU A 118 -0.46 -7.45 5.06
C LEU A 118 -1.90 -7.76 5.50
N ALA A 119 -2.89 -7.22 4.78
CA ALA A 119 -4.30 -7.45 5.08
C ALA A 119 -4.71 -8.92 4.91
N TYR A 120 -4.16 -9.58 3.88
CA TYR A 120 -4.44 -10.99 3.58
C TYR A 120 -3.87 -11.93 4.63
N LEU A 121 -2.60 -11.72 5.04
CA LEU A 121 -1.95 -12.58 6.03
C LEU A 121 -2.64 -12.50 7.39
N ARG A 122 -3.10 -11.31 7.78
CA ARG A 122 -3.69 -11.12 9.10
C ARG A 122 -5.06 -11.75 9.24
N ASP A 123 -5.91 -11.66 8.21
CA ASP A 123 -7.34 -12.03 8.13
C ASP A 123 -8.18 -11.80 9.42
N ASP A 124 -9.51 -11.74 9.32
CA ASP A 124 -10.33 -11.47 10.51
C ASP A 124 -10.44 -12.68 11.47
N ASN A 125 -9.90 -13.84 11.09
CA ASN A 125 -9.99 -15.07 11.87
C ASN A 125 -8.79 -15.29 12.80
N HIS A 126 -8.98 -16.08 13.86
CA HIS A 126 -7.93 -16.40 14.84
C HIS A 126 -6.69 -17.06 14.18
N SER A 127 -6.91 -17.85 13.13
CA SER A 127 -5.84 -18.43 12.31
C SER A 127 -4.90 -17.40 11.69
N GLY A 128 -5.40 -16.22 11.34
CA GLY A 128 -4.56 -15.18 10.75
C GLY A 128 -3.72 -14.42 11.80
N LEU A 129 -4.08 -14.49 13.08
CA LEU A 129 -3.23 -13.98 14.18
C LEU A 129 -2.04 -14.92 14.45
N ILE A 130 -2.19 -16.22 14.19
CA ILE A 130 -1.11 -17.23 14.33
C ILE A 130 -0.12 -17.17 13.15
N ALA A 131 -0.52 -16.60 12.02
CA ALA A 131 0.30 -16.54 10.81
C ALA A 131 1.41 -15.46 10.83
N ILE A 132 1.45 -14.60 11.87
CA ILE A 132 2.32 -13.41 11.97
C ILE A 132 3.16 -13.49 13.24
#